data_AF-A0A7Z1N5V2-F1
#
_entry.id   AF-A0A7Z1N5V2-F1
#
_cell.length_a   1.000
_cell.length_b   1.000
_cell.length_c   1.000
_cell.angle_alpha   90.00
_cell.angle_beta   90.00
_cell.angle_gamma   90.00
#
_symmetry.space_group_name_H-M   'P 1'
#
loop_
_entity.id
_entity.type
_entity.pdbx_description
1 polymer ?
#
loop_
_entity_poly.entity_id
_entity_poly.type
_entity_poly.pdbx_seq_one_letter_code
_entity_poly.pdbx_strand_id
1 'polypeptide(L)' 'MLKQGDEVLDYREAESYFSQDGAQSALIVEPGGDHFMHDMDSKIPLMIDFLFDRA' A
#
# COMPACT_ATOMS: atom_id res chain seq x y z
N MET A 1 0.45 -1.15 0.32
CA MET A 1 0.85 0.27 0.18
C MET A 1 1.52 0.42 -1.16
N LEU A 2 1.16 1.44 -1.93
CA LEU A 2 1.70 1.71 -3.26
C LEU A 2 2.24 3.14 -3.32
N LYS A 3 3.39 3.33 -3.97
CA LYS A 3 4.02 4.64 -4.20
C LYS A 3 3.88 5.01 -5.67
N GLN A 4 3.39 6.20 -5.98
CA GLN A 4 3.21 6.62 -7.38
C GLN A 4 4.54 6.88 -8.10
N GLY A 5 5.62 7.14 -7.35
CA GLY A 5 6.97 7.29 -7.90
C GLY A 5 7.81 6.02 -7.86
N ASP A 6 7.21 4.87 -7.50
CA ASP A 6 7.89 3.57 -7.56
C ASP A 6 8.38 3.29 -8.98
N GLU A 7 9.69 3.13 -9.12
CA GLU A 7 10.35 2.94 -10.41
C GLU A 7 10.40 1.47 -10.85
N VAL A 8 9.99 0.54 -9.97
CA VAL A 8 10.01 -0.91 -10.20
C VAL A 8 8.60 -1.45 -10.39
N LEU A 9 7.65 -1.03 -9.56
CA LEU A 9 6.26 -1.48 -9.55
C LEU A 9 5.33 -0.40 -10.11
N ASP A 10 4.58 -0.72 -11.18
CA ASP A 10 3.50 0.17 -11.63
C ASP A 10 2.35 0.13 -10.63
N TYR A 11 2.18 1.24 -9.89
CA TYR A 11 1.11 1.36 -8.89
C TYR A 11 -0.29 1.15 -9.48
N ARG A 12 -0.51 1.44 -10.77
CA ARG A 12 -1.83 1.31 -11.40
C ARG A 12 -2.21 -0.14 -11.63
N GLU A 13 -1.24 -0.97 -12.01
CA GLU A 13 -1.46 -2.41 -12.19
C GLU A 13 -1.74 -3.06 -10.83
N ALA A 14 -0.94 -2.73 -9.82
CA ALA A 14 -1.15 -3.21 -8.47
C ALA A 14 -2.49 -2.73 -7.88
N GLU A 15 -2.84 -1.45 -8.03
CA GLU A 15 -4.14 -0.91 -7.62
C GLU A 15 -5.29 -1.64 -8.30
N SER A 16 -5.22 -1.80 -9.63
CA SER A 16 -6.24 -2.53 -10.37
C SER A 16 -6.38 -3.99 -9.91
N TYR A 17 -5.30 -4.64 -9.49
CA TYR A 17 -5.33 -6.01 -9.01
C TYR A 17 -5.90 -6.12 -7.59
N PHE A 18 -5.46 -5.26 -6.67
CA PHE A 18 -5.88 -5.30 -5.26
C PHE A 18 -7.24 -4.65 -5.00
N SER A 19 -7.82 -3.94 -5.98
CA SER A 19 -9.17 -3.34 -5.89
C SER A 19 -10.25 -4.11 -6.66
N GLN A 20 -9.98 -5.35 -7.07
CA GLN A 20 -10.97 -6.20 -7.77
C GLN A 20 -12.17 -6.54 -6.87
N ASP A 21 -13.31 -6.84 -7.49
CA ASP A 21 -14.51 -7.27 -6.77
C ASP A 21 -14.22 -8.49 -5.89
N GLY A 22 -14.52 -8.36 -4.59
CA GLY A 22 -14.25 -9.40 -3.58
C GLY A 22 -12.83 -9.39 -3.01
N ALA A 23 -11.97 -8.46 -3.41
CA ALA A 23 -10.66 -8.28 -2.78
C ALA A 23 -10.82 -7.85 -1.30
N GLN A 24 -10.01 -8.46 -0.42
CA GLN A 24 -9.96 -8.14 1.01
C GLN A 24 -8.65 -7.41 1.37
N SER A 25 -8.20 -6.52 0.49
CA SER A 25 -6.95 -5.79 0.66
C SER A 25 -7.23 -4.35 1.07
N ALA A 26 -6.58 -3.90 2.15
CA ALA A 26 -6.52 -2.48 2.47
C ALA A 26 -5.46 -1.81 1.58
N LEU A 27 -5.89 -0.91 0.69
CA LEU A 27 -5.00 -0.19 -0.22
C LEU A 27 -4.76 1.24 0.25
N ILE A 28 -3.49 1.64 0.27
CA ILE A 28 -3.06 3.02 0.49
C ILE A 28 -2.14 3.36 -0.67
N VAL A 29 -2.49 4.40 -1.42
CA VAL A 29 -1.70 4.92 -2.54
C VAL A 29 -1.18 6.30 -2.15
N GLU A 30 0.14 6.46 -2.14
CA GLU A 30 0.79 7.70 -1.71
C GLU A 30 1.42 8.43 -2.90
N PRO A 31 1.29 9.77 -2.96
CA PRO A 31 1.92 10.56 -4.01
C PRO A 31 3.44 10.55 -3.85
N GLY A 32 4.15 10.38 -4.96
CA GLY A 32 5.62 10.28 -4.96
C GLY A 32 6.14 9.03 -4.24
N GLY A 33 7.32 9.16 -3.62
CA GLY A 33 8.06 8.04 -3.03
C GLY A 33 8.69 7.12 -4.08
N ASP A 34 9.38 6.09 -3.61
CA ASP A 34 10.03 5.06 -4.42
C ASP A 34 9.82 3.68 -3.76
N HIS A 35 10.31 2.62 -4.41
CA HIS A 35 10.17 1.26 -3.88
C HIS A 35 10.90 1.04 -2.54
N PHE A 36 11.85 1.91 -2.18
CA PHE A 36 12.57 1.81 -0.91
C PHE A 36 11.72 2.20 0.29
N MET A 37 10.62 2.91 0.07
CA MET A 37 9.68 3.33 1.13
C MET A 37 10.41 3.96 2.32
N HIS A 38 11.19 5.02 2.07
CA HIS A 38 12.03 5.66 3.09
C HIS A 38 11.30 6.08 4.38
N ASP A 39 9.97 6.25 4.32
CA ASP A 39 9.09 6.60 5.43
C ASP A 39 8.34 5.39 6.03
N MET A 40 8.84 4.17 5.82
CA MET A 40 8.19 2.94 6.25
C MET A 40 7.97 2.86 7.77
N ASP A 41 8.87 3.42 8.55
CA ASP A 41 8.77 3.52 10.01
C ASP A 41 7.47 4.21 10.45
N SER A 42 7.07 5.28 9.73
CA SER A 42 5.82 5.99 9.96
C SER A 42 4.56 5.16 9.67
N LYS A 43 4.69 4.06 8.91
CA LYS A 43 3.58 3.20 8.49
C LYS A 43 3.41 1.95 9.35
N ILE A 44 4.39 1.62 10.19
CA ILE A 44 4.32 0.46 11.10
C ILE A 44 3.02 0.44 11.92
N PRO A 45 2.55 1.56 12.52
CA PRO A 45 1.29 1.54 13.26
C PRO A 45 0.10 1.12 12.41
N LEU A 46 0.01 1.60 11.17
CA LEU A 46 -1.07 1.25 10.23
C LEU A 46 -1.07 -0.25 9.89
N MET A 47 0.11 -0.87 9.80
CA MET A 47 0.23 -2.31 9.57
C MET A 47 -0.19 -3.12 10.80
N ILE A 48 0.14 -2.65 12.01
CA ILE A 48 -0.29 -3.29 13.25
C ILE A 48 -1.81 -3.22 13.34
N ASP A 49 -2.42 -2.06 13.07
CA ASP A 49 -3.87 -1.92 13.05
C ASP A 49 -4.48 -2.85 12.00
N PHE A 50 -3.98 -2.88 10.76
CA PHE A 50 -4.48 -3.82 9.75
C PHE A 50 -4.43 -5.30 10.17
N LEU A 51 -3.36 -5.73 10.86
CA LEU A 51 -3.17 -7.13 11.23
C LEU A 51 -3.95 -7.57 12.48
N PHE A 52 -4.18 -6.63 13.41
CA PHE A 52 -4.68 -6.96 14.75
C PHE A 52 -5.97 -6.23 15.12
N ASP A 53 -6.40 -5.24 14.35
CA ASP A 53 -7.70 -4.60 14.56
C ASP A 53 -8.79 -5.61 14.22
N ARG A 54 -9.52 -6.03 15.26
CA ARG A 54 -10.61 -6.99 15.14
C ARG A 54 -11.82 -6.25 14.60
N ALA A 55 -12.04 -6.35 13.29
CA ALA A 55 -13.38 -6.15 12.71
C ALA A 55 -14.40 -7.10 13.35
#